data_AF-A0A650CWT7-F1
#
_entry.id   AF-A0A650CWT7-F1
#
_cell.length_a   1.000
_cell.length_b   1.000
_cell.length_c   1.000
_cell.angle_alpha   90.00
_cell.angle_beta   90.00
_cell.angle_gamma   90.00
#
_symmetry.space_group_name_H-M   'P 1'
#
loop_
_entity.id
_entity.type
_entity.pdbx_description
1 polymer ?
#
loop_
_entity_poly.entity_id
_entity_poly.type
_entity_poly.pdbx_seq_one_letter_code
_entity_poly.pdbx_strand_id
1 'polypeptide(L)'
;MLKEILNNSSISELLQQGKEIDCTREEFFSELDEIITKASAEGYKVEGPTLSYDKGLNKLTYDVKKGNKKVGEISLYYGNFYRKYVQYVKFSKL
;
A
#
# COMPACT_ATOMS: atom_id res chain seq x y z
N MET A 1 -4.33 13.67 0.06
CA MET A 1 -5.34 12.63 -0.25
C MET A 1 -5.10 11.31 0.50
N LEU A 2 -3.90 10.71 0.43
CA LEU A 2 -3.62 9.44 1.13
C LEU A 2 -3.90 9.53 2.64
N LYS A 3 -3.36 10.54 3.31
CA LYS A 3 -3.59 10.81 4.74
C LYS A 3 -5.06 10.92 5.13
N GLU A 4 -5.86 11.61 4.33
CA GLU A 4 -7.29 11.78 4.58
C GLU A 4 -8.04 10.45 4.48
N ILE A 5 -7.67 9.60 3.52
CA ILE A 5 -8.27 8.27 3.38
C ILE A 5 -7.84 7.37 4.53
N LEU A 6 -6.56 7.39 4.91
CA LEU A 6 -6.06 6.65 6.08
C LEU A 6 -6.78 7.08 7.36
N ASN A 7 -7.14 8.35 7.52
CA ASN A 7 -7.87 8.84 8.70
C ASN A 7 -9.33 8.40 8.76
N ASN A 8 -9.95 8.13 7.61
CA ASN A 8 -11.37 7.79 7.51
C ASN A 8 -11.62 6.29 7.27
N SER A 9 -10.59 5.46 7.17
CA SER A 9 -10.72 4.03 6.87
C SER A 9 -9.66 3.21 7.59
N SER A 10 -10.03 2.01 8.03
CA SER A 10 -9.12 1.02 8.58
C SER A 10 -8.30 0.32 7.48
N ILE A 11 -7.15 -0.24 7.84
CA ILE A 11 -6.33 -1.04 6.92
C ILE A 11 -7.13 -2.25 6.43
N SER A 12 -7.92 -2.88 7.30
CA SER A 12 -8.79 -3.99 6.91
C SER A 12 -9.81 -3.62 5.82
N GLU A 13 -10.43 -2.44 5.90
CA GLU A 13 -11.37 -1.93 4.89
C GLU A 13 -10.66 -1.63 3.57
N LEU A 14 -9.50 -0.96 3.62
CA LEU A 14 -8.73 -0.63 2.44
C LEU A 14 -8.30 -1.90 1.68
N LEU A 15 -7.86 -2.94 2.40
CA LEU A 15 -7.53 -4.24 1.82
C LEU A 15 -8.76 -4.92 1.20
N GLN A 16 -9.90 -4.94 1.89
CA GLN A 16 -11.13 -5.55 1.39
C GLN A 16 -11.66 -4.88 0.13
N GLN A 17 -11.54 -3.55 0.03
CA GLN A 17 -12.00 -2.78 -1.12
C GLN A 17 -11.06 -2.86 -2.32
N GLY A 18 -9.85 -3.39 -2.17
CA GLY A 18 -8.86 -3.35 -3.25
C GLY A 18 -8.43 -1.93 -3.58
N LYS A 19 -8.44 -1.02 -2.59
CA LYS A 19 -8.43 0.44 -2.82
C LYS A 19 -7.14 0.89 -3.51
N GLU A 20 -7.30 1.64 -4.60
CA GLU A 20 -6.22 2.37 -5.27
C GLU A 20 -6.34 3.86 -4.91
N ILE A 21 -5.22 4.47 -4.54
CA ILE A 21 -5.13 5.86 -4.12
C ILE A 21 -3.96 6.51 -4.83
N ASP A 22 -4.25 7.52 -5.65
CA ASP A 22 -3.21 8.35 -6.26
C ASP A 22 -2.44 9.09 -5.16
N CYS A 23 -1.14 8.88 -5.12
CA CYS A 23 -0.24 9.54 -4.20
C CYS A 23 1.17 9.61 -4.80
N THR A 24 1.92 10.64 -4.44
CA THR A 24 3.35 10.68 -4.73
C THR A 24 4.10 9.65 -3.91
N ARG A 25 5.29 9.27 -4.38
CA ARG A 25 6.19 8.39 -3.64
C ARG A 25 6.55 9.01 -2.28
N GLU A 26 6.79 10.31 -2.25
CA GLU A 26 7.12 11.07 -1.05
C GLU A 26 5.97 11.05 -0.02
N GLU A 27 4.73 11.27 -0.45
CA GLU A 27 3.55 11.13 0.41
C GLU A 27 3.38 9.70 0.94
N PHE A 28 3.59 8.68 0.11
CA PHE A 28 3.49 7.29 0.58
C PHE A 28 4.51 7.02 1.69
N PHE A 29 5.75 7.45 1.53
CA PHE A 29 6.79 7.22 2.54
C PHE A 29 6.60 8.08 3.80
N SER A 30 6.03 9.29 3.69
CA SER A 30 5.71 10.09 4.87
C SER A 30 4.61 9.47 5.72
N GLU A 31 3.64 8.81 5.09
CA GLU A 31 2.51 8.16 5.78
C GLU A 31 2.74 6.66 6.06
N LEU A 32 3.86 6.09 5.62
CA LEU A 32 4.15 4.65 5.78
C LEU A 32 4.16 4.22 7.24
N ASP A 33 4.74 5.04 8.12
CA ASP A 33 4.81 4.75 9.55
C ASP A 33 3.40 4.74 10.18
N GLU A 34 2.52 5.64 9.73
CA GLU A 34 1.11 5.68 10.14
C GLU A 34 0.34 4.44 9.63
N ILE A 35 0.58 4.02 8.39
CA ILE A 35 0.01 2.80 7.82
C ILE A 35 0.41 1.58 8.67
N ILE A 36 1.70 1.45 9.01
CA ILE A 36 2.22 0.35 9.81
C ILE A 36 1.62 0.39 11.22
N THR A 37 1.55 1.58 11.84
CA THR A 37 0.98 1.76 13.17
C THR A 37 -0.50 1.38 13.22
N LYS A 38 -1.30 1.82 12.24
CA LYS A 38 -2.72 1.43 12.11
C LYS A 38 -2.89 -0.06 11.87
N ALA A 39 -2.09 -0.63 10.95
CA ALA A 39 -2.10 -2.07 10.69
C ALA A 39 -1.80 -2.86 11.97
N SER A 40 -0.80 -2.43 12.75
CA SER A 40 -0.44 -3.05 14.03
C SER A 40 -1.55 -2.94 15.07
N ALA A 41 -2.24 -1.79 15.17
CA ALA A 41 -3.38 -1.60 16.06
C ALA A 41 -4.55 -2.56 15.72
N GLU A 42 -4.70 -2.91 14.46
CA GLU A 42 -5.68 -3.90 13.98
C GLU A 42 -5.19 -5.37 14.07
N GLY A 43 -3.98 -5.59 14.60
CA GLY A 43 -3.38 -6.92 14.76
C GLY A 43 -2.74 -7.48 13.50
N TYR A 44 -2.40 -6.63 12.53
CA TYR A 44 -1.64 -7.01 11.36
C TYR A 44 -0.16 -6.69 11.53
N LYS A 45 0.69 -7.49 10.86
CA LYS A 45 2.11 -7.23 10.69
C LYS A 45 2.37 -6.86 9.23
N VAL A 46 3.04 -5.75 9.00
CA VAL A 46 3.46 -5.31 7.66
C VAL A 46 4.93 -5.67 7.47
N GLU A 47 5.27 -6.44 6.44
CA GLU A 47 6.63 -6.92 6.15
C GLU A 47 7.07 -6.54 4.73
N GLY A 48 8.33 -6.14 4.55
CA GLY A 48 8.85 -5.69 3.25
C GLY A 48 9.82 -4.52 3.40
N PRO A 49 10.06 -3.74 2.33
CA PRO A 49 9.49 -3.91 0.99
C PRO A 49 10.24 -4.95 0.15
N THR A 50 9.53 -5.54 -0.82
CA THR A 50 10.13 -6.23 -1.97
C THR A 50 9.90 -5.41 -3.23
N LEU A 51 10.97 -5.16 -4.00
CA LEU A 51 10.89 -4.45 -5.27
C LEU A 51 10.63 -5.44 -6.42
N SER A 52 9.67 -5.10 -7.27
CA SER A 52 9.33 -5.86 -8.47
C SER A 52 8.92 -4.91 -9.60
N TYR A 53 8.67 -5.46 -10.79
CA TYR A 53 8.19 -4.72 -11.95
C TYR A 53 6.82 -5.29 -12.34
N ASP A 54 5.80 -4.44 -12.45
CA ASP A 54 4.45 -4.84 -12.84
C ASP A 54 3.87 -3.82 -13.82
N LYS A 55 3.34 -4.31 -14.95
CA LYS A 55 2.76 -3.49 -16.02
C LYS A 55 3.62 -2.27 -16.40
N GLY A 56 4.93 -2.42 -16.48
CA GLY A 56 5.83 -1.32 -16.86
C GLY A 56 6.13 -0.30 -15.75
N LEU A 57 5.61 -0.51 -14.53
CA LEU A 57 5.86 0.31 -13.35
C LEU A 57 6.75 -0.42 -12.34
N ASN A 58 7.51 0.33 -11.57
CA ASN A 58 8.13 -0.21 -10.36
C ASN A 58 7.02 -0.45 -9.34
N LYS A 59 7.04 -1.61 -8.68
CA LYS A 59 6.10 -2.01 -7.65
C LYS A 59 6.87 -2.35 -6.37
N LEU A 60 6.76 -1.50 -5.36
CA LEU A 60 7.23 -1.78 -4.00
C LEU A 60 6.11 -2.43 -3.20
N THR A 61 6.29 -3.69 -2.81
CA THR A 61 5.25 -4.48 -2.14
C THR A 61 5.59 -4.69 -0.68
N TYR A 62 4.60 -4.41 0.19
CA TYR A 62 4.61 -4.74 1.61
C TYR A 62 3.54 -5.78 1.87
N ASP A 63 3.93 -6.92 2.40
CA ASP A 63 3.03 -7.99 2.78
C ASP A 63 2.30 -7.65 4.07
N VAL A 64 0.97 -7.79 4.09
CA VAL A 64 0.16 -7.67 5.30
C VAL A 64 -0.17 -9.06 5.80
N LYS A 65 0.26 -9.37 7.03
CA LYS A 65 0.07 -10.66 7.68
C LYS A 65 -0.81 -10.53 8.93
N LYS A 66 -1.63 -11.54 9.20
CA LYS A 66 -2.33 -11.71 10.48
C LYS A 66 -1.82 -12.99 11.12
N GLY A 67 -1.03 -12.86 12.19
CA GLY A 67 -0.18 -13.96 12.67
C GLY A 67 0.81 -14.41 11.58
N ASN A 68 0.86 -15.71 11.28
CA ASN A 68 1.77 -16.26 10.27
C ASN A 68 1.17 -16.30 8.84
N LYS A 69 -0.07 -15.85 8.65
CA LYS A 69 -0.77 -15.92 7.36
C LYS A 69 -0.73 -14.58 6.64
N LYS A 70 -0.27 -14.56 5.37
CA LYS A 70 -0.43 -13.40 4.49
C LYS A 70 -1.92 -13.23 4.15
N VAL A 71 -2.46 -12.07 4.46
CA VAL A 71 -3.88 -11.71 4.26
C VAL A 71 -4.08 -10.64 3.19
N GLY A 72 -3.00 -9.95 2.80
CA GLY A 72 -3.03 -8.98 1.74
C GLY A 72 -1.65 -8.37 1.47
N GLU A 73 -1.63 -7.32 0.68
CA GLU A 73 -0.44 -6.54 0.38
C GLU A 73 -0.78 -5.06 0.15
N ILE A 74 0.18 -4.20 0.46
CA ILE A 74 0.17 -2.77 0.19
C ILE A 74 1.27 -2.53 -0.83
N SER A 75 0.90 -2.04 -2.00
CA SER A 75 1.81 -1.91 -3.14
C SER A 75 1.88 -0.47 -3.62
N LEU A 76 3.06 0.14 -3.55
CA LEU A 76 3.32 1.42 -4.21
C LEU A 76 3.77 1.17 -5.65
N TYR A 77 2.99 1.65 -6.59
CA TYR A 77 3.28 1.68 -8.02
C TYR A 77 3.85 3.05 -8.39
N TYR A 78 5.01 3.09 -9.04
CA TYR A 78 5.60 4.33 -9.52
C TYR A 78 6.46 4.13 -10.77
N GLY A 79 6.39 5.06 -11.72
CA GLY A 79 7.20 5.02 -12.93
C GLY A 79 6.50 5.56 -14.16
N ASN A 80 7.17 5.44 -15.30
CA ASN A 80 6.63 5.87 -16.57
C ASN A 80 5.89 4.72 -17.26
N PHE A 81 4.58 4.89 -17.44
CA PHE A 81 3.76 4.00 -18.24
C PHE A 81 3.31 4.72 -19.51
N TYR A 82 3.77 4.24 -20.68
CA TYR A 82 3.40 4.81 -21.99
C TYR A 82 3.44 6.36 -22.04
N ARG A 83 4.58 6.95 -21.63
CA ARG A 83 4.84 8.41 -21.60
C ARG A 83 4.03 9.21 -20.56
N LYS A 84 3.28 8.56 -19.68
CA LYS A 84 2.66 9.20 -18.51
C LYS A 84 3.32 8.70 -17.24
N TYR A 85 3.70 9.62 -16.37
CA TYR A 85 4.18 9.25 -15.04
C TYR A 85 2.97 8.86 -14.19
N VAL A 86 2.99 7.65 -13.65
CA VAL A 86 1.91 7.07 -12.84
C VAL A 86 2.46 6.76 -11.46
N GLN A 87 1.71 7.16 -10.43
CA GLN A 87 2.06 6.94 -9.03
C GLN A 87 0.80 6.71 -8.21
N TYR A 88 0.69 5.55 -7.57
CA TYR A 88 -0.43 5.26 -6.68
C TYR A 88 -0.07 4.13 -5.71
N VAL A 89 -0.74 4.11 -4.56
CA VAL A 89 -0.72 2.97 -3.65
C VAL A 89 -1.97 2.13 -3.84
N LYS A 90 -1.80 0.81 -3.77
CA LYS A 90 -2.89 -0.16 -3.81
C LYS A 90 -2.89 -1.04 -2.58
N PHE A 91 -4.03 -1.16 -1.93
CA PHE A 91 -4.29 -2.12 -0.86
C PHE A 91 -5.03 -3.31 -1.49
N SER A 92 -4.50 -4.52 -1.37
CA SER A 92 -5.10 -5.72 -2.01
C SER A 92 -5.23 -6.87 -1.02
N LYS A 93 -6.40 -7.51 -1.02
CA LYS A 93 -6.64 -8.74 -0.27
C LYS A 93 -6.16 -9.97 -1.05
N LEU A 94 -5.69 -10.98 -0.31
CA LEU A 94 -5.40 -12.34 -0.81
C LEU A 94 -6.61 -13.28 -0.76
#